data_AF-A0A699J2R4-F1
#
_entry.id   AF-A0A699J2R4-F1
#
_cell.length_a   1.000
_cell.length_b   1.000
_cell.length_c   1.000
_cell.angle_alpha   90.00
_cell.angle_beta   90.00
_cell.angle_gamma   90.00
#
_symmetry.space_group_name_H-M   'P 1'
#
loop_
_entity.id
_entity.type
_entity.pdbx_description
1 polymer ?
#
loop_
_entity_poly.entity_id
_entity_poly.type
_entity_poly.pdbx_seq_one_letter_code
_entity_poly.pdbx_strand_id
1 'polypeptide(L)'
;MKSNHVLVVPYPAQGHVIPLMDAAHRFTRKGLKVTFVNTEDRHKRVVNAWSQKDDLSDMMQMVAIPDGMEPWEDRSDLGLLTESMFRVMPEKLKELINNINNTYDAKITCIIADYCMGWISKVAHKMDSNGVPVKDQMVQLSTNMPPMGPKQFLWACIGDPVTNKKMFAIGLEGTVAAGAADCIICNSAVELEPETFTLFPKILPIGPLLENNEKTKQAGHFWNKDSSCVTWLDQQPFCSVIYVAFGSLAILNQHQFEELALGLDLINRPFLWVV
;
A
#
# COMPACT_ATOMS: atom_id res chain seq x y z
N MET A 1 -25.02 0.18 -23.35
CA MET A 1 -24.97 -0.76 -22.21
C MET A 1 -24.54 0.03 -20.98
N LYS A 2 -25.13 -0.20 -19.79
CA LYS A 2 -24.61 0.40 -18.54
C LYS A 2 -23.16 -0.07 -18.38
N SER A 3 -22.21 0.85 -18.37
CA SER A 3 -20.81 0.52 -18.08
C SER A 3 -20.64 0.34 -16.58
N ASN A 4 -20.12 -0.82 -16.15
CA ASN A 4 -19.78 -1.04 -14.75
C ASN A 4 -18.58 -0.16 -14.39
N HIS A 5 -18.76 0.68 -13.37
CA HIS A 5 -17.78 1.68 -12.98
C HIS A 5 -17.26 1.37 -11.58
N VAL A 6 -15.95 1.16 -11.49
CA VAL A 6 -15.22 0.83 -10.26
C VAL A 6 -14.50 2.08 -9.75
N LEU A 7 -14.74 2.44 -8.50
CA LEU A 7 -13.95 3.46 -7.79
C LEU A 7 -12.83 2.75 -7.02
N VAL A 8 -11.58 3.12 -7.25
CA VAL A 8 -10.41 2.54 -6.56
C VAL A 8 -9.80 3.58 -5.63
N VAL A 9 -9.67 3.26 -4.34
CA VAL A 9 -9.23 4.17 -3.28
C VAL A 9 -8.03 3.56 -2.53
N PRO A 10 -6.80 3.78 -3.02
CA PRO A 10 -5.57 3.31 -2.36
C PRO A 10 -5.22 4.13 -1.13
N TYR A 11 -4.44 3.55 -0.22
CA TYR A 11 -3.68 4.28 0.78
C TYR A 11 -2.54 5.04 0.08
N PRO A 12 -2.24 6.31 0.44
CA PRO A 12 -1.30 7.17 -0.29
C PRO A 12 0.17 6.86 0.02
N ALA A 13 0.56 5.59 -0.06
CA ALA A 13 1.93 5.12 -0.02
C ALA A 13 2.26 4.33 -1.29
N GLN A 14 3.51 4.36 -1.72
CA GLN A 14 3.89 3.81 -3.02
C GLN A 14 3.61 2.30 -3.12
N GLY A 15 3.89 1.55 -2.05
CA GLY A 15 3.62 0.11 -1.98
C GLY A 15 2.12 -0.26 -2.03
N HIS A 16 1.23 0.73 -1.89
CA HIS A 16 -0.22 0.57 -1.95
C HIS A 16 -0.80 1.03 -3.30
N VAL A 17 -0.33 2.18 -3.79
CA VAL A 17 -0.78 2.75 -5.07
C VAL A 17 -0.40 1.86 -6.25
N ILE A 18 0.82 1.33 -6.30
CA ILE A 18 1.30 0.49 -7.42
C ILE A 18 0.42 -0.76 -7.63
N PRO A 19 0.23 -1.66 -6.63
CA PRO A 19 -0.55 -2.88 -6.86
C PRO A 19 -2.02 -2.60 -7.18
N LEU A 20 -2.62 -1.55 -6.62
CA LEU A 20 -3.99 -1.16 -6.96
C LEU A 20 -4.08 -0.54 -8.35
N MET A 21 -3.05 0.16 -8.82
CA MET A 21 -2.96 0.64 -10.20
C MET A 21 -2.85 -0.53 -11.19
N ASP A 22 -2.05 -1.56 -10.86
CA ASP A 22 -1.96 -2.79 -11.65
C ASP A 22 -3.32 -3.51 -11.71
N ALA A 23 -4.03 -3.60 -10.58
CA ALA A 23 -5.39 -4.13 -10.55
C ALA A 23 -6.36 -3.30 -11.42
N ALA A 24 -6.27 -1.97 -11.32
CA ALA A 24 -7.08 -1.04 -12.11
C ALA A 24 -6.87 -1.24 -13.62
N HIS A 25 -5.62 -1.40 -14.08
CA HIS A 25 -5.33 -1.70 -15.49
C HIS A 25 -5.91 -3.05 -15.93
N ARG A 26 -5.95 -4.05 -15.05
CA ARG A 26 -6.60 -5.33 -15.35
C ARG A 26 -8.11 -5.19 -15.46
N PHE A 27 -8.74 -4.35 -14.64
CA PHE A 27 -10.17 -4.06 -14.73
C PHE A 27 -10.54 -3.38 -16.06
N THR A 28 -9.75 -2.40 -16.51
CA THR A 28 -10.01 -1.74 -17.78
C THR A 28 -9.86 -2.68 -18.97
N ARG A 29 -8.87 -3.58 -18.97
CA ARG A 29 -8.74 -4.64 -20.00
C ARG A 29 -9.93 -5.60 -20.05
N LYS A 30 -10.71 -5.69 -18.97
CA LYS A 30 -11.96 -6.45 -18.90
C LYS A 30 -13.20 -5.62 -19.25
N GLY A 31 -13.02 -4.39 -19.70
CA GLY A 31 -14.11 -3.50 -20.13
C GLY A 31 -14.78 -2.75 -18.98
N LEU A 32 -14.17 -2.69 -17.80
CA LEU A 32 -14.69 -1.95 -16.65
C LEU A 32 -14.16 -0.51 -16.69
N LYS A 33 -15.04 0.47 -16.50
CA LYS A 33 -14.62 1.85 -16.27
C LYS A 33 -14.01 1.95 -14.86
N VAL A 34 -12.93 2.69 -14.71
CA VAL A 34 -12.24 2.88 -13.43
C VAL A 34 -12.05 4.37 -13.15
N THR A 35 -12.45 4.81 -11.96
CA THR A 35 -11.96 6.04 -11.34
C THR A 35 -10.96 5.68 -10.27
N PHE A 36 -9.70 6.06 -10.45
CA PHE A 36 -8.62 5.85 -9.50
C PHE A 36 -8.39 7.11 -8.68
N VAL A 37 -8.58 7.03 -7.37
CA VAL A 37 -8.44 8.15 -6.45
C VAL A 37 -6.99 8.24 -5.99
N ASN A 38 -6.43 9.45 -6.04
CA ASN A 38 -5.16 9.80 -5.40
C ASN A 38 -5.42 10.95 -4.41
N THR A 39 -4.54 11.11 -3.43
CA THR A 39 -4.48 12.38 -2.71
C THR A 39 -3.85 13.44 -3.61
N GLU A 40 -4.14 14.72 -3.41
CA GLU A 40 -3.59 15.81 -4.24
C GLU A 40 -2.06 15.80 -4.33
N ASP A 41 -1.37 15.54 -3.22
CA ASP A 41 0.09 15.37 -3.19
C ASP A 41 0.55 14.22 -4.09
N ARG A 42 -0.03 13.02 -3.88
CA ARG A 42 0.36 11.82 -4.64
C ARG A 42 -0.01 11.92 -6.11
N HIS A 43 -1.14 12.54 -6.43
CA HIS A 43 -1.58 12.77 -7.79
C HIS A 43 -0.54 13.58 -8.57
N LYS A 44 -0.03 14.68 -7.98
CA LYS A 44 1.04 15.48 -8.60
C LYS A 44 2.28 14.63 -8.86
N ARG A 45 2.69 13.79 -7.89
CA ARG A 45 3.86 12.92 -8.02
C ARG A 45 3.70 11.86 -9.11
N VAL A 46 2.57 11.15 -9.12
CA VAL A 46 2.25 10.14 -10.14
C VAL A 46 2.20 10.79 -11.53
N VAL A 47 1.49 11.91 -11.67
CA VAL A 47 1.39 12.62 -12.96
C VAL A 47 2.73 13.17 -13.41
N ASN A 48 3.61 13.61 -12.51
CA ASN A 48 4.94 14.10 -12.88
C ASN A 48 5.89 12.96 -13.27
N ALA A 49 5.80 11.81 -12.61
CA ALA A 49 6.62 10.64 -12.90
C ALA A 49 6.16 9.87 -14.15
N TRP A 50 4.91 10.07 -14.57
CA TRP A 50 4.32 9.38 -15.71
C TRP A 50 4.54 10.16 -17.01
N SER A 51 5.47 9.66 -17.83
CA SER A 51 5.85 10.26 -19.12
C SER A 51 4.89 9.93 -20.28
N GLN A 52 3.97 8.98 -20.12
CA GLN A 52 3.03 8.50 -21.15
C GLN A 52 1.56 8.78 -20.76
N LYS A 53 1.24 10.06 -20.51
CA LYS A 53 -0.10 10.49 -20.03
C LYS A 53 -1.23 10.22 -21.04
N ASP A 54 -0.89 10.20 -22.32
CA ASP A 54 -1.85 10.07 -23.43
C ASP A 54 -2.32 8.63 -23.68
N ASP A 55 -1.71 7.63 -23.00
CA ASP A 55 -1.98 6.20 -23.17
C ASP A 55 -2.94 5.63 -22.11
N LEU A 56 -3.51 6.48 -21.24
CA LEU A 56 -4.62 6.08 -20.39
C LEU A 56 -5.80 5.69 -21.29
N SER A 57 -6.22 4.42 -21.20
CA SER A 57 -7.47 3.99 -21.84
C SER A 57 -8.59 4.97 -21.44
N ASP A 58 -9.49 5.30 -22.38
CA ASP A 58 -10.72 6.07 -22.08
C ASP A 58 -11.55 5.47 -20.93
N MET A 59 -11.25 4.22 -20.55
CA MET A 59 -11.84 3.53 -19.41
C MET A 59 -11.18 3.85 -18.05
N MET A 60 -10.06 4.58 -17.99
CA MET A 60 -9.39 4.95 -16.73
C MET A 60 -9.31 6.45 -16.55
N GLN A 61 -9.85 6.93 -15.44
CA GLN A 61 -9.70 8.32 -15.00
C GLN A 61 -9.00 8.34 -13.64
N MET A 62 -7.99 9.20 -13.49
CA MET A 62 -7.43 9.52 -12.17
C MET A 62 -8.03 10.80 -11.62
N VAL A 63 -8.37 10.81 -10.34
CA VAL A 63 -8.93 11.97 -9.63
C VAL A 63 -8.10 12.26 -8.39
N ALA A 64 -7.96 13.52 -8.04
CA ALA A 64 -7.31 13.96 -6.81
C ALA A 64 -8.37 14.44 -5.80
N ILE A 65 -8.20 14.07 -4.53
CA ILE A 65 -8.95 14.62 -3.39
C ILE A 65 -7.99 15.04 -2.27
N PRO A 66 -8.33 16.01 -1.41
CA PRO A 66 -7.44 16.42 -0.34
C PRO A 66 -7.35 15.33 0.74
N ASP A 67 -6.13 15.12 1.26
CA ASP A 67 -5.85 14.24 2.40
C ASP A 67 -6.07 14.93 3.75
N GLY A 68 -6.32 16.25 3.74
CA GLY A 68 -6.54 17.07 4.93
C GLY A 68 -5.27 17.58 5.60
N MET A 69 -4.09 17.23 5.07
CA MET A 69 -2.79 17.68 5.57
C MET A 69 -2.46 19.06 4.99
N GLU A 70 -1.92 19.94 5.81
CA GLU A 70 -1.43 21.24 5.36
C GLU A 70 -0.17 21.08 4.48
N PRO A 71 0.17 22.09 3.64
CA PRO A 71 1.33 22.01 2.74
C PRO A 71 2.68 21.82 3.46
N TRP A 72 2.80 22.28 4.71
CA TRP A 72 4.04 22.19 5.50
C TRP A 72 4.08 20.98 6.43
N GLU A 73 3.00 20.21 6.55
CA GLU A 73 2.98 19.00 7.38
C GLU A 73 3.71 17.85 6.68
N ASP A 74 4.47 17.10 7.47
CA ASP A 74 5.24 15.97 6.98
C ASP A 74 4.33 14.76 6.72
N ARG A 75 4.13 14.44 5.45
CA ARG A 75 3.36 13.27 4.99
C ARG A 75 4.13 11.95 5.14
N SER A 76 5.34 11.97 5.71
CA SER A 76 6.05 10.77 6.17
C SER A 76 5.60 10.33 7.57
N ASP A 77 5.01 11.23 8.36
CA ASP A 77 4.31 10.88 9.61
C ASP A 77 2.99 10.15 9.26
N LEU A 78 3.06 8.82 9.27
CA LEU A 78 1.92 7.97 8.95
C LEU A 78 0.77 8.11 9.95
N GLY A 79 1.07 8.41 11.21
CA GLY A 79 0.06 8.60 12.24
C GLY A 79 -0.77 9.85 11.95
N LEU A 80 -0.10 10.97 11.67
CA LEU A 80 -0.73 12.25 11.32
C LEU A 80 -1.45 12.18 9.97
N LEU A 81 -0.80 11.61 8.94
CA LEU A 81 -1.39 11.44 7.62
C LEU A 81 -2.68 10.62 7.69
N THR A 82 -2.64 9.48 8.37
CA THR A 82 -3.82 8.61 8.45
C THR A 82 -4.94 9.27 9.24
N GLU A 83 -4.65 9.93 10.37
CA GLU A 83 -5.65 10.69 11.13
C GLU A 83 -6.33 11.77 10.28
N SER A 84 -5.53 12.53 9.52
CA SER A 84 -6.03 13.60 8.66
C SER A 84 -6.93 13.07 7.54
N MET A 85 -6.51 11.96 6.91
CA MET A 85 -7.30 11.28 5.88
C MET A 85 -8.65 10.82 6.41
N PHE A 86 -8.70 10.18 7.58
CA PHE A 86 -9.95 9.71 8.19
C PHE A 86 -10.89 10.87 8.56
N ARG A 87 -10.34 12.05 8.85
CA ARG A 87 -11.13 13.26 9.12
C ARG A 87 -11.71 13.90 7.85
N VAL A 88 -10.96 13.94 6.75
CA VAL A 88 -11.29 14.76 5.56
C VAL A 88 -11.79 13.94 4.37
N MET A 89 -11.17 12.81 4.07
CA MET A 89 -11.48 12.05 2.86
C MET A 89 -12.90 11.47 2.82
N PRO A 90 -13.57 11.05 3.93
CA PRO A 90 -14.91 10.50 3.84
C PRO A 90 -15.93 11.44 3.18
N GLU A 91 -15.96 12.72 3.58
CA GLU A 91 -16.87 13.70 2.98
C GLU A 91 -16.47 14.01 1.52
N LYS A 92 -15.18 14.06 1.21
CA LYS A 92 -14.69 14.29 -0.16
C LYS A 92 -14.95 13.12 -1.11
N LEU A 93 -14.85 11.90 -0.63
CA LEU A 93 -15.25 10.71 -1.38
C LEU A 93 -16.76 10.70 -1.62
N LYS A 94 -17.57 11.09 -0.63
CA LYS A 94 -19.02 11.21 -0.78
C LYS A 94 -19.40 12.27 -1.82
N GLU A 95 -18.78 13.45 -1.79
CA GLU A 95 -18.94 14.49 -2.81
C GLU A 95 -18.58 13.95 -4.21
N LEU A 96 -17.43 13.28 -4.35
CA LEU A 96 -16.98 12.68 -5.60
C LEU A 96 -17.96 11.62 -6.13
N ILE A 97 -18.41 10.70 -5.28
CA ILE A 97 -19.36 9.64 -5.62
C ILE A 97 -20.67 10.24 -6.12
N ASN A 98 -21.19 11.26 -5.43
CA ASN A 98 -22.42 11.94 -5.83
C ASN A 98 -22.25 12.62 -7.19
N ASN A 99 -21.15 13.32 -7.41
CA ASN A 99 -20.85 13.97 -8.69
C ASN A 99 -20.79 12.97 -9.84
N ILE A 100 -20.10 11.84 -9.66
CA ILE A 100 -20.00 10.79 -10.67
C ILE A 100 -21.38 10.16 -10.93
N ASN A 101 -22.14 9.83 -9.88
CA ASN A 101 -23.43 9.16 -10.00
C ASN A 101 -24.54 10.03 -10.60
N ASN A 102 -24.39 11.35 -10.55
CA ASN A 102 -25.29 12.31 -11.20
C ASN A 102 -25.05 12.42 -12.72
N THR A 103 -23.98 11.84 -13.25
CA THR A 103 -23.80 11.70 -14.70
C THR A 103 -24.57 10.48 -15.23
N TYR A 104 -25.26 10.63 -16.35
CA TYR A 104 -26.21 9.61 -16.86
C TYR A 104 -25.54 8.27 -17.27
N ASP A 105 -24.26 8.29 -17.66
CA ASP A 105 -23.62 7.15 -18.33
C ASP A 105 -22.66 6.30 -17.46
N ALA A 106 -22.35 6.70 -16.23
CA ALA A 106 -21.26 6.07 -15.47
C ALA A 106 -21.47 6.03 -13.94
N LYS A 107 -22.58 5.46 -13.47
CA LYS A 107 -22.80 5.25 -12.03
C LYS A 107 -21.79 4.25 -11.46
N ILE A 108 -21.20 4.59 -10.32
CA ILE A 108 -20.33 3.72 -9.54
C ILE A 108 -21.14 2.51 -9.08
N THR A 109 -20.67 1.32 -9.43
CA THR A 109 -21.28 0.04 -9.07
C THR A 109 -20.43 -0.75 -8.09
N CYS A 110 -19.17 -0.38 -7.90
CA CYS A 110 -18.23 -1.06 -7.02
C CYS A 110 -17.19 -0.07 -6.48
N ILE A 111 -16.83 -0.21 -5.21
CA ILE A 111 -15.73 0.52 -4.58
C ILE A 111 -14.71 -0.51 -4.11
N ILE A 112 -13.46 -0.33 -4.51
CA ILE A 112 -12.31 -1.09 -4.03
C ILE A 112 -11.46 -0.13 -3.22
N ALA A 113 -11.31 -0.40 -1.93
CA ALA A 113 -10.48 0.40 -1.05
C ALA A 113 -9.34 -0.44 -0.49
N ASP A 114 -8.22 0.20 -0.24
CA ASP A 114 -7.11 -0.42 0.49
C ASP A 114 -7.58 -0.87 1.87
N TYR A 115 -7.08 -2.03 2.27
CA TYR A 115 -7.44 -2.63 3.53
C TYR A 115 -6.20 -3.14 4.26
N CYS A 116 -6.13 -2.88 5.56
CA CYS A 116 -5.06 -3.38 6.40
C CYS A 116 -5.62 -4.08 7.65
N MET A 117 -4.90 -5.11 8.10
CA MET A 117 -4.97 -5.67 9.46
C MET A 117 -6.19 -6.53 9.86
N GLY A 118 -6.87 -7.24 8.95
CA GLY A 118 -8.03 -8.08 9.34
C GLY A 118 -7.76 -9.19 10.37
N TRP A 119 -6.51 -9.59 10.54
CA TRP A 119 -6.08 -10.55 11.55
C TRP A 119 -6.04 -9.97 12.98
N ILE A 120 -6.11 -8.64 13.16
CA ILE A 120 -6.07 -7.99 14.48
C ILE A 120 -7.17 -8.51 15.40
N SER A 121 -8.35 -8.84 14.86
CA SER A 121 -9.46 -9.47 15.59
C SER A 121 -9.06 -10.75 16.34
N LYS A 122 -8.11 -11.53 15.80
CA LYS A 122 -7.65 -12.80 16.38
C LYS A 122 -6.72 -12.58 17.56
N VAL A 123 -6.13 -11.40 17.71
CA VAL A 123 -5.13 -11.10 18.74
C VAL A 123 -5.52 -9.94 19.66
N ALA A 124 -6.55 -9.17 19.31
CA ALA A 124 -6.97 -7.98 20.04
C ALA A 124 -7.26 -8.27 21.53
N HIS A 125 -7.82 -9.44 21.84
CA HIS A 125 -8.06 -9.88 23.22
C HIS A 125 -6.79 -10.11 24.06
N LYS A 126 -5.61 -10.13 23.42
CA LYS A 126 -4.29 -10.24 24.08
C LYS A 126 -3.62 -8.87 24.25
N MET A 127 -4.25 -7.80 23.78
CA MET A 127 -3.76 -6.42 23.84
C MET A 127 -4.60 -5.60 24.81
N ASP A 128 -4.00 -4.54 25.36
CA ASP A 128 -4.71 -3.49 26.09
C ASP A 128 -5.40 -2.51 25.10
N SER A 129 -6.04 -1.48 25.64
CA SER A 129 -6.73 -0.45 24.85
C SER A 129 -5.81 0.40 23.97
N ASN A 130 -4.49 0.31 24.14
CA ASN A 130 -3.49 1.05 23.36
C ASN A 130 -2.78 0.14 22.34
N GLY A 131 -3.15 -1.14 22.23
CA GLY A 131 -2.50 -2.09 21.35
C GLY A 131 -1.20 -2.68 21.93
N VAL A 132 -0.96 -2.49 23.22
CA VAL A 132 0.20 -3.07 23.92
C VAL A 132 -0.19 -4.45 24.45
N PRO A 133 0.59 -5.51 24.18
CA PRO A 133 0.27 -6.83 24.68
C PRO A 133 0.26 -6.87 26.21
N VAL A 134 -0.79 -7.48 26.76
CA VAL A 134 -1.00 -7.65 28.21
C VAL A 134 0.04 -8.59 28.83
N LYS A 135 0.63 -9.47 28.01
CA LYS A 135 1.72 -10.37 28.37
C LYS A 135 2.77 -10.36 27.27
N ASP A 136 4.04 -10.31 27.65
CA ASP A 136 5.16 -10.44 26.71
C ASP A 136 5.34 -11.92 26.30
N GLN A 137 4.45 -12.38 25.42
CA GLN A 137 4.42 -13.75 24.91
C GLN A 137 4.32 -13.74 23.39
N MET A 138 4.94 -14.73 22.76
CA MET A 138 4.78 -14.96 21.34
C MET A 138 3.32 -15.28 21.01
N VAL A 139 2.80 -14.70 19.94
CA VAL A 139 1.46 -14.93 19.43
C VAL A 139 1.57 -15.72 18.13
N GLN A 140 0.95 -16.90 18.13
CA GLN A 140 0.86 -17.75 16.96
C GLN A 140 -0.61 -17.78 16.50
N LEU A 141 -0.86 -17.46 15.22
CA LEU A 141 -2.21 -17.38 14.65
C LEU A 141 -2.77 -18.76 14.22
N SER A 142 -1.89 -19.65 13.75
CA SER A 142 -2.17 -21.04 13.36
C SER A 142 -0.94 -21.90 13.67
N THR A 143 -1.12 -23.19 13.91
CA THR A 143 -0.05 -24.15 14.26
C THR A 143 1.13 -24.14 13.29
N ASN A 144 0.86 -23.91 12.00
CA ASN A 144 1.86 -23.91 10.93
C ASN A 144 2.37 -22.51 10.57
N MET A 145 1.88 -21.46 11.23
CA MET A 145 2.38 -20.10 11.05
C MET A 145 3.53 -19.81 12.02
N PRO A 146 4.53 -19.01 11.62
CA PRO A 146 5.58 -18.60 12.53
C PRO A 146 4.98 -17.80 13.70
N PRO A 147 5.44 -18.04 14.94
CA PRO A 147 5.03 -17.23 16.07
C PRO A 147 5.61 -15.82 15.89
N MET A 148 4.81 -14.80 16.22
CA MET A 148 5.22 -13.41 16.18
C MET A 148 5.31 -12.83 17.58
N GLY A 149 6.39 -12.08 17.84
CA GLY A 149 6.53 -11.32 19.08
C GLY A 149 5.68 -10.06 19.07
N PRO A 150 5.27 -9.54 20.24
CA PRO A 150 4.65 -8.23 20.42
C PRO A 150 5.15 -7.08 19.55
N LYS A 151 6.47 -6.97 19.42
CA LYS A 151 7.14 -5.87 18.71
C LYS A 151 7.18 -6.06 17.19
N GLN A 152 6.72 -7.22 16.70
CA GLN A 152 6.67 -7.54 15.27
C GLN A 152 5.30 -7.24 14.67
N PHE A 153 4.31 -6.88 15.49
CA PHE A 153 3.03 -6.45 14.96
C PHE A 153 3.16 -5.13 14.23
N LEU A 154 2.44 -5.01 13.12
CA LEU A 154 2.50 -3.87 12.22
C LEU A 154 2.29 -2.53 12.98
N TRP A 155 1.26 -2.46 13.83
CA TRP A 155 1.01 -1.25 14.62
C TRP A 155 2.04 -1.01 15.72
N ALA A 156 2.91 -1.96 16.05
CA ALA A 156 3.92 -1.84 17.11
C ALA A 156 5.33 -1.57 16.57
N CYS A 157 5.55 -1.72 15.26
CA CYS A 157 6.86 -1.58 14.62
C CYS A 157 6.94 -0.44 13.59
N ILE A 158 5.85 0.30 13.35
CA ILE A 158 5.82 1.37 12.36
C ILE A 158 6.33 2.70 12.92
N GLY A 159 6.02 3.04 14.17
CA GLY A 159 6.31 4.37 14.69
C GLY A 159 6.56 4.42 16.18
N ASP A 160 6.53 5.64 16.69
CA ASP A 160 6.57 5.92 18.12
C ASP A 160 5.28 5.43 18.83
N PRO A 161 5.25 5.40 20.17
CA PRO A 161 4.08 4.92 20.92
C PRO A 161 2.75 5.61 20.59
N VAL A 162 2.77 6.90 20.23
CA VAL A 162 1.57 7.66 19.83
C VAL A 162 1.07 7.17 18.48
N THR A 163 1.97 7.07 17.49
CA THR A 163 1.65 6.53 16.16
C THR A 163 1.14 5.09 16.26
N ASN A 164 1.79 4.26 17.08
CA ASN A 164 1.41 2.87 17.28
C ASN A 164 0.00 2.71 17.82
N LYS A 165 -0.37 3.53 18.81
CA LYS A 165 -1.73 3.56 19.36
C LYS A 165 -2.77 3.96 18.30
N LYS A 166 -2.48 4.97 17.48
CA LYS A 166 -3.36 5.40 16.38
C LYS A 166 -3.54 4.26 15.37
N MET A 167 -2.44 3.64 14.94
CA MET A 167 -2.46 2.53 13.98
C MET A 167 -3.25 1.32 14.52
N PHE A 168 -3.14 1.02 15.81
CA PHE A 168 -3.93 -0.04 16.45
C PHE A 168 -5.44 0.26 16.41
N ALA A 169 -5.84 1.49 16.76
CA ALA A 169 -7.25 1.90 16.70
C ALA A 169 -7.80 1.83 15.27
N ILE A 170 -7.04 2.31 14.29
CA ILE A 170 -7.39 2.22 12.86
C ILE A 170 -7.53 0.76 12.41
N GLY A 171 -6.64 -0.13 12.86
CA GLY A 171 -6.74 -1.57 12.56
C GLY A 171 -8.02 -2.21 13.11
N LEU A 172 -8.46 -1.81 14.30
CA LEU A 172 -9.73 -2.27 14.88
C LEU A 172 -10.93 -1.78 14.07
N GLU A 173 -10.98 -0.51 13.69
CA GLU A 173 -12.03 0.02 12.80
C GLU A 173 -12.02 -0.69 11.45
N GLY A 174 -10.85 -0.93 10.89
CA GLY A 174 -10.68 -1.71 9.66
C GLY A 174 -11.30 -3.10 9.77
N THR A 175 -11.17 -3.79 10.90
CA THR A 175 -11.81 -5.12 11.08
C THR A 175 -13.32 -5.05 10.93
N VAL A 176 -13.95 -4.01 11.47
CA VAL A 176 -15.40 -3.81 11.34
C VAL A 176 -15.76 -3.57 9.87
N ALA A 177 -14.99 -2.73 9.18
CA ALA A 177 -15.18 -2.47 7.75
C ALA A 177 -15.02 -3.74 6.89
N ALA A 178 -14.01 -4.58 7.16
CA ALA A 178 -13.82 -5.84 6.46
C ALA A 178 -14.95 -6.85 6.71
N GLY A 179 -15.57 -6.82 7.89
CA GLY A 179 -16.77 -7.60 8.17
C GLY A 179 -17.98 -7.20 7.34
N ALA A 180 -18.03 -5.93 6.88
CA ALA A 180 -19.09 -5.38 6.05
C ALA A 180 -18.80 -5.43 4.54
N ALA A 181 -17.58 -5.77 4.13
CA ALA A 181 -17.20 -5.85 2.73
C ALA A 181 -17.86 -7.04 2.02
N ASP A 182 -18.33 -6.84 0.79
CA ASP A 182 -18.88 -7.91 -0.05
C ASP A 182 -17.82 -8.97 -0.39
N CYS A 183 -16.56 -8.54 -0.50
CA CYS A 183 -15.42 -9.37 -0.85
C CYS A 183 -14.13 -8.76 -0.29
N ILE A 184 -13.19 -9.61 0.12
CA ILE A 184 -11.82 -9.21 0.47
C ILE A 184 -10.89 -9.84 -0.56
N ILE A 185 -10.07 -9.02 -1.22
CA ILE A 185 -9.04 -9.50 -2.15
C ILE A 185 -7.66 -9.30 -1.52
N CYS A 186 -6.73 -10.19 -1.81
CA CYS A 186 -5.36 -10.13 -1.33
C CYS A 186 -4.39 -10.33 -2.49
N ASN A 187 -3.42 -9.41 -2.60
CA ASN A 187 -2.36 -9.50 -3.59
C ASN A 187 -1.27 -10.52 -3.16
N SER A 188 -1.68 -11.78 -3.00
CA SER A 188 -0.82 -12.93 -2.70
C SER A 188 -1.44 -14.18 -3.34
N ALA A 189 -0.81 -15.33 -3.18
CA ALA A 189 -1.19 -16.60 -3.79
C ALA A 189 -1.28 -17.72 -2.75
N VAL A 190 -2.14 -18.71 -2.97
CA VAL A 190 -2.33 -19.84 -2.03
C VAL A 190 -1.03 -20.60 -1.82
N GLU A 191 -0.22 -20.71 -2.86
CA GLU A 191 1.08 -21.39 -2.85
C GLU A 191 2.11 -20.67 -1.98
N LEU A 192 1.98 -19.35 -1.80
CA LEU A 192 2.86 -18.54 -0.96
C LEU A 192 2.42 -18.51 0.50
N GLU A 193 1.10 -18.52 0.74
CA GLU A 193 0.52 -18.36 2.08
C GLU A 193 -0.64 -19.33 2.38
N PRO A 194 -0.42 -20.66 2.29
CA PRO A 194 -1.51 -21.64 2.35
C PRO A 194 -2.27 -21.58 3.68
N GLU A 195 -1.56 -21.35 4.78
CA GLU A 195 -2.13 -21.24 6.12
C GLU A 195 -2.98 -19.96 6.28
N THR A 196 -2.58 -18.86 5.65
CA THR A 196 -3.33 -17.59 5.72
C THR A 196 -4.70 -17.77 5.08
N PHE A 197 -4.74 -18.34 3.87
CA PHE A 197 -5.99 -18.54 3.16
C PHE A 197 -6.87 -19.64 3.77
N THR A 198 -6.26 -20.62 4.46
CA THR A 198 -7.00 -21.60 5.24
C THR A 198 -7.65 -20.96 6.48
N LEU A 199 -6.92 -20.10 7.19
CA LEU A 199 -7.42 -19.42 8.40
C LEU A 199 -8.45 -18.32 8.08
N PHE A 200 -8.33 -17.69 6.91
CA PHE A 200 -9.19 -16.60 6.45
C PHE A 200 -9.81 -16.93 5.08
N PRO A 201 -10.75 -17.89 5.00
CA PRO A 201 -11.28 -18.40 3.73
C PRO A 201 -12.13 -17.41 2.93
N LYS A 202 -12.47 -16.25 3.53
CA LYS A 202 -13.19 -15.16 2.85
C LYS A 202 -12.26 -14.26 2.03
N ILE A 203 -10.94 -14.40 2.17
CA ILE A 203 -9.96 -13.63 1.43
C ILE A 203 -9.67 -14.33 0.10
N LEU A 204 -9.90 -13.63 -1.00
CA LEU A 204 -9.59 -14.11 -2.35
C LEU A 204 -8.15 -13.75 -2.74
N PRO A 205 -7.27 -14.74 -2.96
CA PRO A 205 -5.94 -14.49 -3.52
C PRO A 205 -6.06 -14.09 -4.99
N ILE A 206 -5.50 -12.95 -5.35
CA ILE A 206 -5.48 -12.42 -6.73
C ILE A 206 -4.06 -12.14 -7.24
N GLY A 207 -3.05 -12.49 -6.45
CA GLY A 207 -1.67 -12.10 -6.69
C GLY A 207 -0.71 -13.27 -6.96
N PRO A 208 0.60 -12.98 -6.98
CA PRO A 208 1.15 -11.62 -7.02
C PRO A 208 0.79 -10.93 -8.33
N LEU A 209 0.22 -9.73 -8.22
CA LEU A 209 -0.06 -8.84 -9.34
C LEU A 209 1.29 -8.35 -9.86
N LEU A 210 1.73 -8.93 -10.97
CA LEU A 210 2.89 -8.50 -11.72
C LEU A 210 2.40 -7.96 -13.05
N GLU A 211 2.46 -6.65 -13.25
CA GLU A 211 2.14 -6.06 -14.55
C GLU A 211 3.31 -6.22 -15.52
N ASN A 212 3.10 -7.01 -16.57
CA ASN A 212 4.15 -7.32 -17.54
C ASN A 212 4.23 -6.29 -18.67
N ASN A 213 3.25 -5.40 -18.81
CA ASN A 213 3.29 -4.37 -19.83
C ASN A 213 4.19 -3.19 -19.39
N GLU A 214 5.36 -3.07 -20.00
CA GLU A 214 6.35 -1.98 -19.80
C GLU A 214 5.72 -0.57 -19.78
N LYS A 215 4.62 -0.36 -20.51
CA LYS A 215 3.94 0.94 -20.59
C LYS A 215 3.10 1.27 -19.35
N THR A 216 2.41 0.28 -18.79
CA THR A 216 1.62 0.45 -17.57
C THR A 216 2.45 0.24 -16.31
N LYS A 217 3.63 -0.38 -16.42
CA LYS A 217 4.58 -0.55 -15.30
C LYS A 217 4.94 0.77 -14.61
N GLN A 218 4.84 1.93 -15.27
CA GLN A 218 5.19 3.21 -14.65
C GLN A 218 3.97 3.89 -13.99
N ALA A 219 2.75 3.39 -14.22
CA ALA A 219 1.54 3.95 -13.63
C ALA A 219 1.55 3.73 -12.11
N GLY A 220 1.35 4.79 -11.34
CA GLY A 220 1.36 4.74 -9.87
C GLY A 220 2.75 4.88 -9.22
N HIS A 221 3.83 4.94 -10.00
CA HIS A 221 5.15 5.28 -9.47
C HIS A 221 5.23 6.75 -9.07
N PHE A 222 5.87 7.04 -7.93
CA PHE A 222 6.03 8.42 -7.45
C PHE A 222 7.33 9.07 -7.90
N TRP A 223 8.19 8.33 -8.59
CA TRP A 223 9.53 8.72 -9.00
C TRP A 223 9.78 8.30 -10.44
N ASN A 224 10.64 9.05 -11.13
CA ASN A 224 11.09 8.68 -12.47
C ASN A 224 11.99 7.45 -12.40
N LYS A 225 11.90 6.58 -13.42
CA LYS A 225 12.79 5.44 -13.57
C LYS A 225 14.21 5.94 -13.83
N ASP A 226 15.15 5.52 -13.00
CA ASP A 226 16.57 5.65 -13.28
C ASP A 226 17.05 4.36 -13.98
N SER A 227 17.49 4.49 -15.23
CA SER A 227 18.04 3.37 -16.01
C SER A 227 19.55 3.21 -15.84
N SER A 228 20.25 4.18 -15.23
CA SER A 228 21.69 4.13 -15.07
C SER A 228 22.14 2.97 -14.16
N CYS A 229 21.33 2.64 -13.15
CA CYS A 229 21.58 1.51 -12.26
C CYS A 229 21.54 0.16 -13.01
N VAL A 230 20.67 0.02 -14.01
CA VAL A 230 20.59 -1.19 -14.85
C VAL A 230 21.86 -1.31 -15.71
N THR A 231 22.28 -0.23 -16.36
CA THR A 231 23.53 -0.22 -17.14
C THR A 231 24.75 -0.53 -16.28
N TRP A 232 24.75 -0.11 -15.01
CA TRP A 232 25.81 -0.47 -14.06
C TRP A 232 25.74 -1.94 -13.64
N LEU A 233 24.54 -2.49 -13.39
CA LEU A 233 24.32 -3.90 -13.05
C LEU A 233 24.77 -4.83 -14.18
N ASP A 234 24.53 -4.47 -15.45
CA ASP A 234 24.93 -5.25 -16.62
C ASP A 234 26.45 -5.47 -16.73
N GLN A 235 27.24 -4.64 -16.03
CA GLN A 235 28.71 -4.73 -16.01
C GLN A 235 29.23 -5.61 -14.85
N GLN A 236 28.36 -6.06 -13.95
CA GLN A 236 28.74 -6.84 -12.78
C GLN A 236 28.67 -8.35 -13.07
N PRO A 237 29.53 -9.17 -12.43
CA PRO A 237 29.39 -10.62 -12.49
C PRO A 237 28.02 -11.12 -12.00
N PHE A 238 27.62 -12.30 -12.47
CA PHE A 238 26.37 -12.92 -12.05
C PHE A 238 26.35 -13.15 -10.53
N CYS A 239 25.24 -12.80 -9.87
CA CYS A 239 25.05 -12.95 -8.42
C CYS A 239 26.15 -12.30 -7.54
N SER A 240 26.81 -11.23 -8.00
CA SER A 240 27.88 -10.57 -7.24
C SER A 240 27.47 -9.31 -6.49
N VAL A 241 26.34 -8.69 -6.85
CA VAL A 241 25.91 -7.40 -6.32
C VAL A 241 25.01 -7.56 -5.09
N ILE A 242 25.27 -6.77 -4.06
CA ILE A 242 24.39 -6.65 -2.89
C ILE A 242 23.34 -5.58 -3.18
N TYR A 243 22.05 -5.94 -3.14
CA TYR A 243 20.96 -4.97 -3.22
C TYR A 243 20.49 -4.58 -1.82
N VAL A 244 20.41 -3.28 -1.54
CA VAL A 244 19.97 -2.75 -0.26
C VAL A 244 18.85 -1.74 -0.48
N ALA A 245 17.69 -1.98 0.13
CA ALA A 245 16.57 -1.04 0.14
C ALA A 245 15.71 -1.28 1.39
N PHE A 246 15.30 -0.19 2.04
CA PHE A 246 14.42 -0.22 3.22
C PHE A 246 12.98 0.22 2.91
N GLY A 247 12.66 0.38 1.63
CA GLY A 247 11.37 0.89 1.18
C GLY A 247 11.20 2.39 1.46
N SER A 248 9.97 2.88 1.31
CA SER A 248 9.68 4.31 1.39
C SER A 248 9.22 4.81 2.77
N LEU A 249 9.15 3.91 3.76
CA LEU A 249 8.59 4.20 5.10
C LEU A 249 9.62 4.05 6.22
N ALA A 250 10.68 3.27 6.02
CA ALA A 250 11.68 3.07 7.05
C ALA A 250 12.54 4.33 7.20
N ILE A 251 12.76 4.74 8.45
CA ILE A 251 13.63 5.85 8.81
C ILE A 251 14.86 5.26 9.52
N LEU A 252 16.02 5.37 8.90
CA LEU A 252 17.30 5.05 9.53
C LEU A 252 17.83 6.31 10.22
N ASN A 253 18.22 6.19 11.49
CA ASN A 253 18.96 7.27 12.12
C ASN A 253 20.41 7.33 11.58
N GLN A 254 21.08 8.45 11.83
CA GLN A 254 22.44 8.71 11.34
C GLN A 254 23.42 7.57 11.69
N HIS A 255 23.36 7.08 12.93
CA HIS A 255 24.26 6.01 13.38
C HIS A 255 23.99 4.69 12.64
N GLN A 256 22.72 4.32 12.46
CA GLN A 256 22.36 3.12 11.68
C GLN A 256 22.78 3.23 10.21
N PHE A 257 22.66 4.42 9.62
CA PHE A 257 23.09 4.68 8.25
C PHE A 257 24.62 4.54 8.11
N GLU A 258 25.38 5.13 9.04
CA GLU A 258 26.84 5.04 9.07
C GLU A 258 27.33 3.62 9.26
N GLU A 259 26.78 2.87 10.22
CA GLU A 259 27.15 1.47 10.45
C GLU A 259 26.85 0.59 9.23
N LEU A 260 25.72 0.82 8.56
CA LEU A 260 25.40 0.10 7.33
C LEU A 260 26.36 0.46 6.20
N ALA A 261 26.69 1.75 6.03
CA ALA A 261 27.65 2.21 5.03
C ALA A 261 29.04 1.60 5.26
N LEU A 262 29.51 1.61 6.51
CA LEU A 262 30.76 0.97 6.92
C LEU A 262 30.73 -0.54 6.66
N GLY A 263 29.63 -1.21 6.99
CA GLY A 263 29.45 -2.63 6.70
C GLY A 263 29.54 -2.95 5.21
N LEU A 264 28.91 -2.15 4.35
CA LEU A 264 28.95 -2.31 2.90
C LEU A 264 30.36 -2.07 2.34
N ASP A 265 31.09 -1.08 2.85
CA ASP A 265 32.48 -0.79 2.47
C ASP A 265 33.41 -1.95 2.85
N LEU A 266 33.30 -2.46 4.08
CA LEU A 266 34.13 -3.56 4.60
C LEU A 266 33.91 -4.89 3.87
N ILE A 267 32.69 -5.15 3.35
CA ILE A 267 32.40 -6.37 2.59
C ILE A 267 33.19 -6.41 1.27
N ASN A 268 33.62 -5.24 0.76
CA ASN A 268 34.39 -5.11 -0.48
C ASN A 268 33.73 -5.85 -1.66
N ARG A 269 32.40 -5.70 -1.78
CA ARG A 269 31.60 -6.19 -2.90
C ARG A 269 30.84 -5.05 -3.55
N PRO A 270 30.55 -5.13 -4.86
CA PRO A 270 29.65 -4.20 -5.50
C PRO A 270 28.29 -4.20 -4.78
N PHE A 271 27.75 -3.02 -4.50
CA PHE A 271 26.41 -2.87 -3.93
C PHE A 271 25.60 -1.81 -4.67
N LEU A 272 24.30 -2.05 -4.75
CA LEU A 272 23.31 -1.08 -5.19
C LEU A 272 22.42 -0.76 -3.98
N TRP A 273 22.62 0.43 -3.41
CA TRP A 273 21.87 0.90 -2.27
C TRP A 273 20.90 2.01 -2.68
N VAL A 274 19.61 1.77 -2.47
CA VAL A 274 18.54 2.76 -2.66
C VAL A 274 18.38 3.55 -1.36
N VAL A 275 18.74 4.83 -1.40
CA VAL A 275 18.68 5.79 -0.29
C VAL A 275 17.71 6.94 -0.58
#